data_AF-A0A1G2LVP8-F1
#
_entry.id   AF-A0A1G2LVP8-F1
#
_cell.length_a   1.000
_cell.length_b   1.000
_cell.length_c   1.000
_cell.angle_alpha   90.00
_cell.angle_beta   90.00
_cell.angle_gamma   90.00
#
_symmetry.space_group_name_H-M   'P 1'
#
loop_
_entity.id
_entity.type
_entity.pdbx_description
1 polymer ?
#
loop_
_entity_poly.entity_id
_entity_poly.type
_entity_poly.pdbx_seq_one_letter_code
_entity_poly.pdbx_strand_id
1 'polypeptide(L)'
;MTDAATRFVDLALKYKRWDEVKTLPADEVQILFDTVSAAAFNPKKVMPGKLVGHYRDQDGSSTGETYPINSLCPFKVVSDEDGDDHYFATGWLDCALRRAVYGSTRQTEGREKLIEVMAEEIERSVPLEPIQLTSEGDFLREYPPSTLAFSLEYFVKHARDENNLGSCVGVHEFCNSWMDRTRATKTHDAIVCRGCHLRVLFYKEVKTYGDLRQVLAFQRV
;
A
#
# COMPACT_ATOMS: atom_id res chain seq x y z
N MET A 1 -10.02 5.84 11.84
CA MET A 1 -9.22 6.42 10.74
C MET A 1 -9.11 7.93 10.84
N THR A 2 -10.21 8.67 11.03
CA THR A 2 -10.20 10.14 11.14
C THR A 2 -9.30 10.71 12.25
N ASP A 3 -9.14 10.01 13.38
CA ASP A 3 -8.27 10.46 14.48
C ASP A 3 -6.77 10.48 14.11
N ALA A 4 -6.27 9.40 13.49
CA ALA A 4 -4.89 9.32 13.01
C ALA A 4 -4.60 10.40 11.95
N ALA A 5 -5.51 10.59 11.00
CA ALA A 5 -5.43 11.65 10.00
C ALA A 5 -5.39 13.05 10.63
N THR A 6 -6.24 13.29 11.64
CA THR A 6 -6.31 14.57 12.35
C THR A 6 -4.99 14.88 13.06
N ARG A 7 -4.51 13.94 13.89
CA ARG A 7 -3.25 14.08 14.64
C ARG A 7 -2.06 14.25 13.70
N PHE A 8 -2.04 13.53 12.58
CA PHE A 8 -1.00 13.65 11.56
C PHE A 8 -0.97 15.03 10.92
N VAL A 9 -2.13 15.54 10.47
CA VAL A 9 -2.22 16.86 9.84
C VAL A 9 -1.83 17.95 10.84
N ASP A 10 -2.30 17.87 12.09
CA ASP A 10 -1.93 18.83 13.12
C ASP A 10 -0.42 18.86 13.37
N LEU A 11 0.21 17.67 13.45
CA LEU A 11 1.66 17.56 13.56
C LEU A 11 2.37 18.14 12.33
N ALA A 12 1.91 17.78 11.12
CA ALA A 12 2.48 18.25 9.86
C ALA A 12 2.47 19.79 9.77
N LEU A 13 1.39 20.44 10.22
CA LEU A 13 1.23 21.88 10.19
C LEU A 13 1.93 22.60 11.35
N LYS A 14 2.26 21.89 12.44
CA LYS A 14 3.01 22.44 13.58
C LYS A 14 4.42 22.91 13.17
N TYR A 15 5.07 22.17 12.27
CA TYR A 15 6.45 22.45 11.84
C TYR A 15 6.50 23.08 10.45
N LYS A 16 7.08 24.29 10.35
CA LYS A 16 7.23 25.01 9.07
C LYS A 16 8.36 24.49 8.19
N ARG A 17 9.40 23.89 8.80
CA ARG A 17 10.63 23.44 8.15
C ARG A 17 10.98 22.02 8.56
N TRP A 18 10.24 21.08 8.00
CA TRP A 18 10.40 19.65 8.26
C TRP A 18 11.78 19.11 7.89
N ASP A 19 12.44 19.73 6.90
CA ASP A 19 13.82 19.43 6.49
C ASP A 19 14.86 19.70 7.60
N GLU A 20 14.55 20.57 8.57
CA GLU A 20 15.47 20.92 9.67
C GLU A 20 15.19 20.16 10.97
N VAL A 21 14.09 19.41 11.03
CA VAL A 21 13.70 18.64 12.22
C VAL A 21 14.67 17.47 12.40
N LYS A 22 15.45 17.49 13.49
CA LYS A 22 16.39 16.41 13.80
C LYS A 22 15.78 15.32 14.69
N THR A 23 14.92 15.73 15.60
CA THR A 23 14.24 14.87 16.57
C THR A 23 12.84 15.39 16.80
N LEU A 24 11.94 14.49 17.17
CA LEU A 24 10.60 14.81 17.65
C LEU A 24 10.45 14.26 19.08
N PRO A 25 9.62 14.89 19.92
CA PRO A 25 9.09 14.29 21.14
C PRO A 25 8.48 12.90 20.89
N ALA A 26 8.50 12.03 21.91
CA ALA A 26 8.06 10.65 21.77
C ALA A 26 6.58 10.51 21.36
N ASP A 27 5.71 11.39 21.87
CA ASP A 27 4.30 11.48 21.53
C ASP A 27 4.08 11.88 20.06
N GLU A 28 4.95 12.70 19.49
CA GLU A 28 4.88 13.09 18.08
C GLU A 28 5.44 12.01 17.14
N VAL A 29 6.49 11.30 17.56
CA VAL A 29 6.94 10.09 16.85
C VAL A 29 5.82 9.05 16.84
N GLN A 30 5.07 8.92 17.93
CA GLN A 30 3.92 8.02 18.02
C GLN A 30 2.83 8.39 17.01
N ILE A 31 2.60 9.68 16.73
CA ILE A 31 1.65 10.10 15.68
C ILE A 31 2.09 9.56 14.32
N LEU A 32 3.37 9.67 13.97
CA LEU A 32 3.88 9.12 12.70
C LEU A 32 3.72 7.60 12.64
N PHE A 33 4.03 6.91 13.74
CA PHE A 33 3.85 5.46 13.88
C PHE A 33 2.39 5.05 13.70
N ASP A 34 1.46 5.70 14.42
CA ASP A 34 0.02 5.40 14.37
C ASP A 34 -0.54 5.62 12.96
N THR A 35 -0.06 6.66 12.26
CA THR A 35 -0.47 6.97 10.88
C THR A 35 -0.03 5.89 9.90
N VAL A 36 1.25 5.49 9.95
CA VAL A 36 1.79 4.43 9.09
C VAL A 36 1.16 3.08 9.41
N SER A 37 0.87 2.80 10.68
CA SER A 37 0.16 1.59 11.11
C SER A 37 -1.29 1.58 10.62
N ALA A 38 -1.99 2.72 10.67
CA ALA A 38 -3.35 2.84 10.15
C ALA A 38 -3.42 2.64 8.63
N ALA A 39 -2.33 2.93 7.91
CA ALA A 39 -2.17 2.62 6.49
C ALA A 39 -1.70 1.17 6.22
N ALA A 40 -1.74 0.29 7.24
CA ALA A 40 -1.45 -1.14 7.18
C ALA A 40 -0.01 -1.53 6.75
N PHE A 41 0.97 -0.65 6.98
CA PHE A 41 2.38 -0.95 6.71
C PHE A 41 3.10 -1.74 7.82
N ASN A 42 2.40 -2.11 8.90
CA ASN A 42 2.93 -2.89 10.03
C ASN A 42 4.34 -2.47 10.50
N PRO A 43 4.53 -1.19 10.88
CA PRO A 43 5.84 -0.71 11.30
C PRO A 43 6.24 -1.28 12.67
N LYS A 44 7.53 -1.59 12.85
CA LYS A 44 8.12 -1.84 14.18
C LYS A 44 8.33 -0.57 14.97
N LYS A 45 8.81 0.47 14.27
CA LYS A 45 9.09 1.80 14.81
C LYS A 45 9.27 2.81 13.68
N VAL A 46 9.11 4.08 14.04
CA VAL A 46 9.53 5.23 13.24
C VAL A 46 10.70 5.91 13.94
N MET A 47 11.76 6.22 13.20
CA MET A 47 12.97 6.81 13.80
C MET A 47 13.67 7.78 12.85
N PRO A 48 14.51 8.70 13.36
CA PRO A 48 15.29 9.60 12.51
C PRO A 48 16.13 8.84 11.48
N GLY A 49 16.10 9.30 10.23
CA GLY A 49 16.87 8.70 9.15
C GLY A 49 16.33 9.07 7.77
N LYS A 50 17.24 9.26 6.81
CA LYS A 50 16.93 9.45 5.40
C LYS A 50 17.31 8.18 4.63
N LEU A 51 16.44 7.77 3.73
CA LEU A 51 16.68 6.65 2.83
C LEU A 51 16.93 7.14 1.41
N VAL A 52 17.73 6.37 0.68
CA VAL A 52 17.99 6.57 -0.76
C VAL A 52 17.63 5.29 -1.51
N GLY A 53 16.99 5.45 -2.66
CA GLY A 53 16.79 4.39 -3.63
C GLY A 53 17.92 4.39 -4.66
N HIS A 54 18.06 3.29 -5.37
CA HIS A 54 19.04 3.12 -6.44
C HIS A 54 18.33 2.97 -7.77
N TYR A 55 18.79 3.71 -8.78
CA TYR A 55 18.33 3.49 -10.14
C TYR A 55 18.90 2.17 -10.68
N ARG A 56 18.09 1.48 -11.47
CA ARG A 56 18.47 0.20 -12.08
C ARG A 56 18.43 0.32 -13.61
N ASP A 57 19.39 -0.33 -14.26
CA ASP A 57 19.43 -0.49 -15.70
C ASP A 57 18.38 -1.50 -16.18
N GLN A 58 18.21 -1.60 -17.50
CA GLN A 58 17.23 -2.50 -18.12
C GLN A 58 17.44 -3.99 -17.76
N ASP A 59 18.67 -4.36 -17.42
CA ASP A 59 19.05 -5.70 -16.96
C ASP A 59 18.86 -5.90 -15.45
N GLY A 60 18.39 -4.87 -14.74
CA GLY A 60 18.18 -4.86 -13.29
C GLY A 60 19.43 -4.59 -12.46
N SER A 61 20.59 -4.39 -13.08
CA SER A 61 21.82 -3.98 -12.39
C SER A 61 21.72 -2.54 -11.89
N SER A 62 22.49 -2.19 -10.86
CA SER A 62 22.49 -0.81 -10.31
C SER A 62 23.29 0.10 -11.23
N THR A 63 22.71 1.26 -11.59
CA THR A 63 23.43 2.29 -12.37
C THR A 63 24.48 3.03 -11.54
N GLY A 64 24.47 2.84 -10.21
CA GLY A 64 25.24 3.62 -9.25
C GLY A 64 24.61 4.97 -8.90
N GLU A 65 23.59 5.42 -9.64
CA GLU A 65 22.84 6.63 -9.32
C GLU A 65 21.81 6.38 -8.22
N THR A 66 21.56 7.40 -7.40
CA THR A 66 20.61 7.33 -6.28
C THR A 66 19.58 8.43 -6.33
N TYR A 67 18.46 8.21 -5.64
CA TYR A 67 17.41 9.22 -5.45
C TYR A 67 16.92 9.23 -4.00
N PRO A 68 16.54 10.38 -3.44
CA PRO A 68 16.02 10.45 -2.08
C PRO A 68 14.61 9.86 -1.99
N ILE A 69 14.36 9.02 -1.00
CA ILE A 69 13.03 8.43 -0.75
C ILE A 69 12.17 9.37 0.08
N ASN A 70 12.70 9.86 1.20
CA ASN A 70 12.01 10.75 2.13
C ASN A 70 12.70 12.12 2.18
N SER A 71 12.64 12.89 1.10
CA SER A 71 13.40 14.15 1.04
C SER A 71 12.87 15.23 2.00
N LEU A 72 11.56 15.26 2.29
CA LEU A 72 10.97 16.21 3.24
C LEU A 72 11.00 15.65 4.67
N CYS A 73 10.42 14.48 4.89
CA CYS A 73 10.32 13.82 6.19
C CYS A 73 11.69 13.31 6.65
N PRO A 74 12.23 13.74 7.81
CA PRO A 74 13.53 13.28 8.32
C PRO A 74 13.46 11.96 9.08
N PHE A 75 12.33 11.25 9.00
CA PHE A 75 12.09 9.98 9.66
C PHE A 75 11.92 8.86 8.65
N LYS A 76 12.39 7.67 9.01
CA LYS A 76 12.21 6.42 8.28
C LYS A 76 11.40 5.42 9.09
N VAL A 77 10.79 4.50 8.38
CA VAL A 77 9.99 3.40 8.91
C VAL A 77 10.86 2.13 8.93
N VAL A 78 10.82 1.38 10.03
CA VAL A 78 11.47 0.07 10.15
C VAL A 78 10.39 -1.00 10.17
N SER A 79 10.56 -2.06 9.37
CA SER A 79 9.61 -3.18 9.26
C SER A 79 9.63 -4.04 10.53
N ASP A 80 8.46 -4.57 10.92
CA ASP A 80 8.37 -5.54 12.03
C ASP A 80 8.88 -6.93 11.66
N GLU A 81 8.68 -7.35 10.40
CA GLU A 81 9.04 -8.69 9.91
C GLU A 81 10.55 -8.96 10.02
N ASP A 82 11.36 -8.04 9.47
CA ASP A 82 12.80 -8.27 9.29
C ASP A 82 13.65 -7.35 10.17
N GLY A 83 13.06 -6.30 10.75
CA GLY A 83 13.78 -5.25 11.46
C GLY A 83 14.60 -4.31 10.56
N ASP A 84 14.49 -4.47 9.25
CA ASP A 84 15.15 -3.66 8.21
C ASP A 84 14.32 -2.41 7.84
N ASP A 85 14.94 -1.52 7.07
CA ASP A 85 14.30 -0.30 6.59
C ASP A 85 13.14 -0.63 5.65
N HIS A 86 11.96 -0.08 5.93
CA HIS A 86 10.79 -0.22 5.07
C HIS A 86 10.75 0.93 4.07
N TYR A 87 11.37 0.71 2.90
CA TYR A 87 11.55 1.73 1.85
C TYR A 87 10.22 2.32 1.38
N PHE A 88 9.24 1.46 1.09
CA PHE A 88 7.94 1.89 0.59
C PHE A 88 7.15 2.71 1.61
N ALA A 89 7.00 2.21 2.85
CA ALA A 89 6.32 2.93 3.93
C ALA A 89 7.01 4.27 4.26
N THR A 90 8.34 4.32 4.16
CA THR A 90 9.11 5.57 4.34
C THR A 90 8.80 6.60 3.24
N GLY A 91 8.73 6.16 1.98
CA GLY A 91 8.33 7.05 0.89
C GLY A 91 6.86 7.49 0.99
N TRP A 92 5.97 6.59 1.41
CA TRP A 92 4.55 6.91 1.64
C TRP A 92 4.40 8.00 2.70
N LEU A 93 5.12 7.87 3.83
CA LEU A 93 5.14 8.86 4.90
C LEU A 93 5.63 10.24 4.41
N ASP A 94 6.66 10.27 3.54
CA ASP A 94 7.13 11.51 2.92
C ASP A 94 6.06 12.14 2.01
N CYS A 95 5.38 11.34 1.19
CA CYS A 95 4.27 11.79 0.35
C CYS A 95 3.12 12.36 1.18
N ALA A 96 2.71 11.67 2.25
CA ALA A 96 1.68 12.12 3.17
C ALA A 96 2.05 13.48 3.79
N LEU A 97 3.30 13.62 4.24
CA LEU A 97 3.78 14.86 4.83
C LEU A 97 3.81 16.01 3.81
N ARG A 98 4.32 15.75 2.60
CA ARG A 98 4.30 16.72 1.50
C ARG A 98 2.89 17.18 1.18
N ARG A 99 1.93 16.26 1.12
CA ARG A 99 0.53 16.55 0.82
C ARG A 99 -0.06 17.52 1.86
N ALA A 100 0.20 17.30 3.14
CA ALA A 100 -0.26 18.17 4.21
C ALA A 100 0.44 19.55 4.18
N VAL A 101 1.78 19.58 4.14
CA VAL A 101 2.58 20.81 4.19
C VAL A 101 2.37 21.67 2.94
N TYR A 102 2.45 21.08 1.74
CA TYR A 102 2.27 21.81 0.49
C TYR A 102 0.80 22.11 0.17
N GLY A 103 -0.13 21.26 0.60
CA GLY A 103 -1.56 21.57 0.53
C GLY A 103 -1.91 22.84 1.28
N SER A 104 -1.38 22.98 2.51
CA SER A 104 -1.57 24.21 3.31
C SER A 104 -0.85 25.42 2.72
N THR A 105 0.43 25.29 2.36
CA THR A 105 1.27 26.46 1.99
C THR A 105 1.16 26.87 0.53
N ARG A 106 0.96 25.93 -0.41
CA ARG A 106 0.95 26.21 -1.86
C ARG A 106 -0.44 26.20 -2.46
N GLN A 107 -1.33 25.34 -1.95
CA GLN A 107 -2.70 25.19 -2.46
C GLN A 107 -3.73 25.89 -1.58
N THR A 108 -3.30 26.51 -0.47
CA THR A 108 -4.17 27.24 0.48
C THR A 108 -5.37 26.43 0.96
N GLU A 109 -5.19 25.11 1.09
CA GLU A 109 -6.24 24.23 1.57
C GLU A 109 -6.44 24.39 3.08
N GLY A 110 -7.71 24.44 3.49
CA GLY A 110 -8.09 24.44 4.90
C GLY A 110 -7.72 23.14 5.60
N ARG A 111 -7.52 23.23 6.92
CA ARG A 111 -7.15 22.10 7.78
C ARG A 111 -8.10 20.90 7.61
N GLU A 112 -9.41 21.16 7.58
CA GLU A 112 -10.44 20.12 7.48
C GLU A 112 -10.32 19.33 6.18
N LYS A 113 -10.06 20.01 5.06
CA LYS A 113 -9.85 19.36 3.76
C LYS A 113 -8.59 18.50 3.76
N LEU A 114 -7.52 18.95 4.41
CA LEU A 114 -6.29 18.16 4.54
C LEU A 114 -6.52 16.89 5.37
N ILE A 115 -7.33 16.97 6.42
CA ILE A 115 -7.71 15.81 7.24
C ILE A 115 -8.53 14.82 6.44
N GLU A 116 -9.53 15.30 5.68
CA GLU A 116 -10.37 14.47 4.81
C GLU A 116 -9.50 13.71 3.80
N VAL A 117 -8.66 14.43 3.04
CA VAL A 117 -7.77 13.81 2.06
C VAL A 117 -6.79 12.83 2.72
N MET A 118 -6.24 13.16 3.89
CA MET A 118 -5.33 12.25 4.60
C MET A 118 -6.05 10.99 5.09
N ALA A 119 -7.29 11.10 5.54
CA ALA A 119 -8.09 9.94 5.94
C ALA A 119 -8.37 9.03 4.74
N GLU A 120 -8.72 9.62 3.59
CA GLU A 120 -8.89 8.88 2.34
C GLU A 120 -7.58 8.19 1.91
N GLU A 121 -6.43 8.86 1.97
CA GLU A 121 -5.15 8.24 1.59
C GLU A 121 -4.74 7.11 2.54
N ILE A 122 -4.97 7.25 3.86
CA ILE A 122 -4.75 6.16 4.83
C ILE A 122 -5.63 4.96 4.47
N GLU A 123 -6.93 5.18 4.24
CA GLU A 123 -7.87 4.11 3.89
C GLU A 123 -7.53 3.47 2.55
N ARG A 124 -7.14 4.26 1.54
CA ARG A 124 -6.71 3.80 0.22
C ARG A 124 -5.41 2.98 0.25
N SER A 125 -4.60 3.16 1.28
CA SER A 125 -3.33 2.46 1.46
C SER A 125 -3.47 1.09 2.12
N VAL A 126 -4.63 0.77 2.70
CA VAL A 126 -4.89 -0.56 3.25
C VAL A 126 -4.98 -1.58 2.10
N PRO A 127 -4.19 -2.67 2.11
CA PRO A 127 -4.27 -3.74 1.13
C PRO A 127 -5.63 -4.42 1.07
N LEU A 128 -5.97 -5.01 -0.07
CA LEU A 128 -7.10 -5.93 -0.14
C LEU A 128 -6.83 -7.13 0.77
N GLU A 129 -7.74 -7.42 1.70
CA GLU A 129 -7.64 -8.63 2.51
C GLU A 129 -7.64 -9.87 1.57
N PRO A 130 -6.67 -10.79 1.72
CA PRO A 130 -6.54 -11.93 0.83
C PRO A 130 -7.82 -12.73 0.71
N ILE A 131 -8.19 -13.06 -0.53
CA ILE A 131 -9.37 -13.87 -0.81
C ILE A 131 -8.93 -15.32 -0.75
N GLN A 132 -9.38 -16.04 0.27
CA GLN A 132 -9.20 -17.48 0.30
C GLN A 132 -9.90 -18.10 -0.92
N LEU A 133 -9.23 -19.03 -1.57
CA LEU A 133 -9.62 -19.66 -2.82
C LEU A 133 -10.17 -21.07 -2.62
N THR A 134 -9.64 -21.80 -1.64
CA THR A 134 -9.98 -23.19 -1.33
C THR A 134 -10.21 -23.38 0.16
N SER A 135 -10.86 -24.47 0.57
CA SER A 135 -11.01 -24.83 2.00
C SER A 135 -9.69 -25.17 2.68
N GLU A 136 -8.65 -25.51 1.91
CA GLU A 136 -7.32 -25.87 2.40
C GLU A 136 -6.46 -24.64 2.73
N GLY A 137 -6.96 -23.44 2.44
CA GLY A 137 -6.29 -22.20 2.78
C GLY A 137 -5.39 -21.67 1.67
N ASP A 138 -5.66 -21.96 0.39
CA ASP A 138 -5.04 -21.20 -0.71
C ASP A 138 -5.58 -19.76 -0.73
N PHE A 139 -4.74 -18.76 -0.96
CA PHE A 139 -5.16 -17.35 -0.95
C PHE A 139 -4.74 -16.59 -2.21
N LEU A 140 -5.66 -15.80 -2.74
CA LEU A 140 -5.40 -14.76 -3.74
C LEU A 140 -5.12 -13.46 -3.01
N ARG A 141 -3.92 -12.92 -3.20
CA ARG A 141 -3.54 -11.58 -2.75
C ARG A 141 -3.39 -10.65 -3.96
N GLU A 142 -3.52 -9.35 -3.74
CA GLU A 142 -3.25 -8.38 -4.79
C GLU A 142 -1.76 -8.33 -5.17
N TYR A 143 -1.45 -7.64 -6.27
CA TYR A 143 -0.07 -7.42 -6.66
C TYR A 143 0.67 -6.58 -5.63
N PRO A 144 1.97 -6.84 -5.40
CA PRO A 144 2.78 -5.90 -4.64
C PRO A 144 2.71 -4.52 -5.30
N PRO A 145 2.70 -3.43 -4.51
CA PRO A 145 2.71 -2.09 -5.05
C PRO A 145 3.93 -1.89 -5.96
N SER A 146 3.69 -1.36 -7.16
CA SER A 146 4.75 -1.06 -8.12
C SER A 146 5.31 0.34 -7.88
N THR A 147 6.62 0.45 -7.74
CA THR A 147 7.35 1.72 -7.69
C THR A 147 7.70 2.26 -9.08
N LEU A 148 7.38 1.54 -10.16
CA LEU A 148 8.02 1.66 -11.48
C LEU A 148 7.17 2.30 -12.58
N ALA A 149 6.30 3.25 -12.27
CA ALA A 149 5.59 4.00 -13.31
C ALA A 149 5.76 5.53 -13.13
N PHE A 150 6.84 6.06 -13.72
CA PHE A 150 6.98 7.44 -14.22
C PHE A 150 6.66 8.64 -13.30
N SER A 151 6.57 8.44 -11.99
CA SER A 151 6.66 9.47 -10.96
C SER A 151 6.60 8.76 -9.62
N LEU A 152 7.49 9.12 -8.70
CA LEU A 152 7.67 8.56 -7.36
C LEU A 152 6.44 8.85 -6.47
N GLU A 153 5.26 8.34 -6.84
CA GLU A 153 4.04 8.42 -6.06
C GLU A 153 3.97 7.17 -5.19
N TYR A 154 4.40 7.31 -3.93
CA TYR A 154 4.29 6.23 -2.94
C TYR A 154 2.85 6.03 -2.46
N PHE A 155 1.89 6.85 -2.90
CA PHE A 155 0.47 6.59 -2.69
C PHE A 155 0.03 5.41 -3.54
N VAL A 156 -0.53 4.40 -2.88
CA VAL A 156 -0.98 3.18 -3.54
C VAL A 156 -2.45 3.27 -3.83
N LYS A 157 -2.85 2.73 -4.98
CA LYS A 157 -4.25 2.42 -5.27
C LYS A 157 -4.43 0.91 -5.21
N HIS A 158 -4.65 0.41 -4.00
CA HIS A 158 -4.93 -1.00 -3.77
C HIS A 158 -6.27 -1.42 -4.38
N ALA A 159 -6.39 -2.72 -4.67
CA ALA A 159 -7.65 -3.28 -5.11
C ALA A 159 -8.70 -3.20 -3.98
N ARG A 160 -9.96 -3.09 -4.38
CA ARG A 160 -11.12 -3.07 -3.49
C ARG A 160 -12.14 -4.10 -3.94
N ASP A 161 -13.02 -4.48 -3.02
CA ASP A 161 -14.04 -5.49 -3.30
C ASP A 161 -14.94 -5.09 -4.48
N GLU A 162 -15.20 -3.80 -4.70
CA GLU A 162 -15.98 -3.29 -5.83
C GLU A 162 -15.21 -3.25 -7.16
N ASN A 163 -13.89 -3.48 -7.17
CA ASN A 163 -13.12 -3.46 -8.41
C ASN A 163 -13.37 -4.73 -9.23
N ASN A 164 -13.43 -4.57 -10.55
CA ASN A 164 -13.62 -5.68 -11.47
C ASN A 164 -12.38 -6.58 -11.55
N LEU A 165 -12.61 -7.89 -11.63
CA LEU A 165 -11.61 -8.91 -11.91
C LEU A 165 -11.13 -8.77 -13.36
N GLY A 166 -9.87 -8.39 -13.53
CA GLY A 166 -9.18 -8.34 -14.82
C GLY A 166 -8.83 -9.73 -15.38
N SER A 167 -8.03 -9.75 -16.45
CA SER A 167 -7.48 -10.99 -17.02
C SER A 167 -6.41 -11.63 -16.12
N CYS A 168 -5.68 -10.82 -15.38
CA CYS A 168 -4.77 -11.25 -14.33
C CYS A 168 -5.23 -10.61 -13.02
N VAL A 169 -5.60 -11.44 -12.04
CA VAL A 169 -6.39 -11.03 -10.86
C VAL A 169 -5.56 -10.87 -9.58
N GLY A 170 -4.27 -11.15 -9.63
CA GLY A 170 -3.38 -11.03 -8.47
C GLY A 170 -2.31 -12.10 -8.43
N VAL A 171 -1.87 -12.42 -7.23
CA VAL A 171 -0.77 -13.33 -6.95
C VAL A 171 -1.25 -14.42 -5.99
N HIS A 172 -0.81 -15.64 -6.22
CA HIS A 172 -1.02 -16.73 -5.28
C HIS A 172 -0.08 -16.56 -4.08
N GLU A 173 -0.63 -16.50 -2.88
CA GLU A 173 0.12 -16.20 -1.65
C GLU A 173 1.34 -17.10 -1.44
N PHE A 174 1.21 -18.42 -1.61
CA PHE A 174 2.29 -19.35 -1.28
C PHE A 174 3.37 -19.46 -2.35
N CYS A 175 3.00 -19.55 -3.63
CA CYS A 175 3.98 -19.74 -4.70
C CYS A 175 4.45 -18.42 -5.33
N ASN A 176 3.90 -17.28 -4.89
CA ASN A 176 4.20 -15.94 -5.39
C ASN A 176 4.05 -15.78 -6.92
N SER A 177 3.27 -16.67 -7.56
CA SER A 177 3.05 -16.66 -9.00
C SER A 177 1.74 -15.98 -9.36
N TRP A 178 1.68 -15.46 -10.58
CA TRP A 178 0.56 -14.70 -11.08
C TRP A 178 -0.66 -15.60 -11.26
N MET A 179 -1.85 -15.05 -11.03
CA MET A 179 -3.12 -15.76 -11.16
C MET A 179 -3.96 -15.15 -12.27
N ASP A 180 -4.30 -15.97 -13.26
CA ASP A 180 -5.07 -15.53 -14.43
C ASP A 180 -6.53 -15.94 -14.33
N ARG A 181 -7.42 -15.03 -14.70
CA ARG A 181 -8.82 -15.34 -14.99
C ARG A 181 -8.92 -15.83 -16.43
N THR A 182 -9.46 -17.02 -16.60
CA THR A 182 -9.70 -17.63 -17.92
C THR A 182 -11.13 -18.10 -18.02
N ARG A 183 -11.71 -18.02 -19.22
CA ARG A 183 -13.02 -18.62 -19.48
C ARG A 183 -12.85 -20.13 -19.57
N ALA A 184 -13.40 -20.86 -18.60
CA ALA A 184 -13.27 -22.32 -18.55
C ALA A 184 -14.39 -23.04 -19.31
N THR A 185 -15.63 -22.55 -19.19
CA THR A 185 -16.80 -23.18 -19.83
C THR A 185 -17.82 -22.12 -20.33
N LYS A 186 -19.03 -22.56 -20.69
CA LYS A 186 -20.13 -21.65 -21.04
C LYS A 186 -20.68 -20.85 -19.85
N THR A 187 -20.55 -21.41 -18.64
CA THR A 187 -21.15 -20.89 -17.40
C THR A 187 -20.11 -20.52 -16.35
N HIS A 188 -18.88 -20.98 -16.47
CA HIS A 188 -17.84 -20.77 -15.47
C HIS A 188 -16.58 -20.13 -16.07
N ASP A 189 -15.99 -19.26 -15.27
CA ASP A 189 -14.59 -18.85 -15.39
C ASP A 189 -13.74 -19.67 -14.41
N ALA A 190 -12.43 -19.63 -14.60
CA ALA A 190 -11.45 -20.19 -13.67
C ALA A 190 -10.38 -19.16 -13.34
N ILE A 191 -9.96 -19.13 -12.08
CA ILE A 191 -8.68 -18.52 -11.69
C ILE A 191 -7.64 -19.64 -11.70
N VAL A 192 -6.53 -19.41 -12.40
CA VAL A 192 -5.45 -20.38 -12.57
C VAL A 192 -4.13 -19.74 -12.17
N CYS A 193 -3.42 -20.38 -11.23
CA CYS A 193 -2.06 -19.98 -10.87
C CYS A 193 -1.07 -20.45 -11.93
N ARG A 194 -0.19 -19.56 -12.42
CA ARG A 194 0.85 -19.91 -13.40
C ARG A 194 1.93 -20.83 -12.84
N GLY A 195 2.24 -20.72 -11.55
CA GLY A 195 3.32 -21.48 -10.89
C GLY A 195 2.91 -22.90 -10.52
N CYS A 196 1.96 -23.06 -9.60
CA CYS A 196 1.53 -24.38 -9.11
C CYS A 196 0.33 -24.99 -9.85
N HIS A 197 -0.23 -24.28 -10.84
CA HIS A 197 -1.41 -24.71 -11.60
C HIS A 197 -2.69 -24.94 -10.78
N LEU A 198 -2.75 -24.41 -9.54
CA LEU A 198 -4.00 -24.32 -8.78
C LEU A 198 -5.09 -23.72 -9.65
N ARG A 199 -6.25 -24.38 -9.71
CA ARG A 199 -7.37 -24.00 -10.57
C ARG A 199 -8.67 -23.99 -9.78
N VAL A 200 -9.31 -22.82 -9.73
CA VAL A 200 -10.54 -22.60 -8.97
C VAL A 200 -11.63 -22.14 -9.92
N LEU A 201 -12.73 -22.89 -9.98
CA LEU A 201 -13.87 -22.60 -10.85
C LEU A 201 -14.92 -21.76 -10.13
N PHE A 202 -15.51 -20.80 -10.83
CA PHE A 202 -16.60 -19.98 -10.32
C PHE A 202 -17.51 -19.52 -11.46
N TYR A 203 -18.74 -19.13 -11.13
CA TYR A 203 -19.72 -18.66 -12.13
C TYR A 203 -19.23 -17.40 -12.83
N LYS A 204 -19.38 -17.33 -14.16
CA LYS A 204 -18.92 -16.19 -14.97
C LYS A 204 -19.60 -14.86 -14.59
N GLU A 205 -20.72 -14.92 -13.88
CA GLU A 205 -21.48 -13.80 -13.35
C GLU A 205 -20.72 -13.04 -12.26
N VAL A 206 -19.76 -13.68 -11.58
CA VAL A 206 -18.83 -13.03 -10.64
C VAL A 206 -17.95 -12.05 -11.41
N LYS A 207 -18.07 -10.76 -11.08
CA LYS A 207 -17.33 -9.68 -11.77
C LYS A 207 -16.30 -9.00 -10.89
N THR A 208 -16.53 -8.95 -9.58
CA THR A 208 -15.70 -8.17 -8.65
C THR A 208 -14.93 -9.05 -7.66
N TYR A 209 -13.96 -8.46 -6.96
CA TYR A 209 -13.25 -9.14 -5.87
C TYR A 209 -14.20 -9.51 -4.72
N GLY A 210 -15.17 -8.63 -4.41
CA GLY A 210 -16.20 -8.87 -3.40
C GLY A 210 -17.14 -10.02 -3.77
N ASP A 211 -17.58 -10.08 -5.04
CA ASP A 211 -18.39 -11.21 -5.53
C ASP A 211 -17.63 -12.54 -5.36
N LEU A 212 -16.34 -12.54 -5.71
CA LEU A 212 -15.49 -13.71 -5.63
C LEU A 212 -15.33 -14.18 -4.19
N ARG A 213 -15.04 -13.25 -3.27
CA ARG A 213 -14.94 -13.49 -1.83
C ARG A 213 -16.22 -14.15 -1.28
N GLN A 214 -17.38 -13.61 -1.63
CA GLN A 214 -18.66 -14.14 -1.18
C GLN A 214 -18.93 -15.56 -1.71
N VAL A 215 -18.81 -15.77 -3.03
CA VAL A 215 -19.12 -17.07 -3.64
C VAL A 215 -18.20 -18.18 -3.11
N LEU A 216 -16.91 -17.89 -2.94
CA LEU A 216 -15.95 -18.87 -2.44
C LEU A 216 -16.10 -19.13 -0.95
N ALA A 217 -16.66 -18.19 -0.16
CA ALA A 217 -17.02 -18.44 1.23
C ALA A 217 -18.23 -19.40 1.33
N PHE A 218 -19.24 -19.23 0.48
CA PHE A 218 -20.42 -20.11 0.45
C PHE A 218 -20.11 -21.54 0.02
N GLN A 219 -19.13 -21.74 -0.85
CA GLN A 219 -18.73 -23.06 -1.33
C GLN A 219 -17.95 -23.90 -0.29
N ARG A 220 -17.68 -23.34 0.90
CA ARG A 220 -16.97 -24.02 1.99
C ARG A 220 -17.89 -24.62 3.07
N VAL A 221 -19.18 -24.30 3.03
CA VAL A 221 -20.22 -24.84 3.92
C VAL A 221 -20.77 -26.13 3.33
#